data_AF-A0AAW9NZ98-F1
#
_entry.id   AF-A0AAW9NZ98-F1
#
_cell.length_a   1.000
_cell.length_b   1.000
_cell.length_c   1.000
_cell.angle_alpha   90.00
_cell.angle_beta   90.00
_cell.angle_gamma   90.00
#
_symmetry.space_group_name_H-M   'P 1'
#
loop_
_entity.id
_entity.type
_entity.pdbx_description
1 polymer ?
#
loop_
_entity_poly.entity_id
_entity_poly.type
_entity_poly.pdbx_seq_one_letter_code
_entity_poly.pdbx_strand_id
1 'polypeptide(L)'
;MAFVYKGLSRWMQQINLPLSTEKIEMTGRIVLVDEKMDGRTLPRAWIRTMKKRRVFTALYSQHASDQTYMNIALPWPYSTMVGVLSLYEEEGKLHLTSRNSTDVGIYLAIGSCIFKLPLQEHFAIHAISTTQLAATHQMTIVGLPFLSIGYEIERA
;
A
#
# COMPACT_ATOMS: atom_id res chain seq x y z
N MET A 1 -9.80 -9.74 -23.09
CA MET A 1 -9.20 -8.57 -22.43
C MET A 1 -10.19 -7.65 -21.70
N ALA A 2 -11.45 -7.51 -22.14
CA ALA A 2 -12.42 -6.59 -21.49
C ALA A 2 -12.88 -6.98 -20.07
N PHE A 3 -12.94 -8.28 -19.74
CA PHE A 3 -13.44 -8.76 -18.43
C PHE A 3 -12.45 -8.48 -17.28
N VAL A 4 -11.15 -8.65 -17.56
CA VAL A 4 -10.05 -8.35 -16.62
C VAL A 4 -10.04 -6.85 -16.32
N TYR A 5 -10.15 -6.00 -17.36
CA TYR A 5 -10.21 -4.54 -17.19
C TYR A 5 -11.41 -4.08 -16.36
N LYS A 6 -12.60 -4.67 -16.56
CA LYS A 6 -13.80 -4.32 -15.80
C LYS A 6 -13.72 -4.74 -14.33
N GLY A 7 -13.13 -5.91 -14.05
CA GLY A 7 -12.85 -6.37 -12.69
C GLY A 7 -11.84 -5.46 -11.98
N LEU A 8 -10.75 -5.12 -12.67
CA LEU A 8 -9.71 -4.21 -12.17
C LEU A 8 -10.23 -2.80 -11.93
N SER A 9 -11.05 -2.26 -12.84
CA SER A 9 -11.67 -0.95 -12.69
C SER A 9 -12.62 -0.90 -11.48
N ARG A 10 -13.44 -1.93 -11.28
CA ARG A 10 -14.30 -2.04 -10.08
C ARG A 10 -13.45 -2.16 -8.81
N TRP A 11 -12.39 -2.97 -8.86
CA TRP A 11 -11.43 -3.10 -7.77
C TRP A 11 -10.84 -1.72 -7.42
N MET A 12 -10.33 -0.96 -8.41
CA MET A 12 -9.80 0.41 -8.27
C MET A 12 -10.82 1.42 -7.74
N GLN A 13 -12.08 1.36 -8.18
CA GLN A 13 -13.16 2.20 -7.65
C GLN A 13 -13.46 1.89 -6.18
N GLN A 14 -13.37 0.62 -5.76
CA GLN A 14 -13.61 0.23 -4.38
C GLN A 14 -12.45 0.61 -3.45
N ILE A 15 -11.22 0.61 -3.96
CA ILE A 15 -10.05 1.21 -3.28
C ILE A 15 -9.90 2.69 -3.62
N ASN A 16 -10.96 3.33 -4.15
CA ASN A 16 -11.10 4.73 -4.58
C ASN A 16 -9.78 5.38 -5.04
N LEU A 17 -9.01 4.60 -5.81
CA LEU A 17 -7.75 5.05 -6.38
C LEU A 17 -8.08 6.00 -7.53
N PRO A 18 -7.29 7.07 -7.70
CA PRO A 18 -7.49 7.96 -8.82
C PRO A 18 -7.33 7.18 -10.12
N LEU A 19 -8.45 6.95 -10.81
CA LEU A 19 -8.49 6.46 -12.19
C LEU A 19 -8.09 7.56 -13.19
N SER A 20 -8.05 8.81 -12.73
CA SER A 20 -7.64 9.96 -13.51
C SER A 20 -6.13 10.15 -13.39
N THR A 21 -5.50 10.55 -14.50
CA THR A 21 -4.11 11.04 -14.54
C THR A 21 -3.94 12.43 -13.90
N GLU A 22 -5.03 13.06 -13.48
CA GLU A 22 -4.99 14.33 -12.75
C GLU A 22 -4.29 14.17 -11.39
N LYS A 23 -3.46 15.15 -11.06
CA LYS A 23 -2.87 15.28 -9.72
C LYS A 23 -3.98 15.61 -8.73
N ILE A 24 -4.21 14.71 -7.77
CA ILE A 24 -5.20 14.92 -6.71
C ILE A 24 -4.48 15.09 -5.39
N GLU A 25 -4.74 16.21 -4.72
CA GLU A 25 -4.24 16.44 -3.38
C GLU A 25 -4.94 15.52 -2.37
N MET A 26 -4.14 14.86 -1.53
CA MET A 26 -4.61 14.03 -0.43
C MET A 26 -4.00 14.54 0.87
N THR A 27 -4.85 14.93 1.82
CA THR A 27 -4.40 15.27 3.17
C THR A 27 -4.55 14.05 4.06
N GLY A 28 -3.54 13.75 4.86
CA GLY A 28 -3.56 12.57 5.70
C GLY A 28 -2.97 12.82 7.07
N ARG A 29 -3.42 12.03 8.05
CA ARG A 29 -2.83 11.99 9.39
C ARG A 29 -2.44 10.57 9.70
N ILE A 30 -1.22 10.38 10.19
CA ILE A 30 -0.77 9.12 10.75
C ILE A 30 -1.17 9.13 12.22
N VAL A 31 -1.94 8.13 12.65
CA VAL A 31 -2.33 7.94 14.05
C VAL A 31 -1.74 6.62 14.54
N LEU A 32 -1.28 6.60 15.78
CA LEU A 32 -0.88 5.37 16.46
C LEU A 32 -2.13 4.55 16.76
N VAL A 33 -2.05 3.25 16.51
CA VAL A 33 -3.10 2.28 16.86
C VAL A 33 -2.63 1.49 18.07
N ASP A 34 -3.57 1.12 18.94
CA ASP A 34 -3.28 0.36 20.15
C ASP A 34 -2.79 -1.05 19.81
N GLU A 35 -1.57 -1.39 20.26
CA GLU A 35 -0.92 -2.68 20.04
C GLU A 35 -1.72 -3.86 20.60
N LYS A 36 -2.43 -3.67 21.72
CA LYS A 36 -3.20 -4.74 22.36
C LYS A 36 -4.47 -5.09 21.58
N MET A 37 -5.00 -4.14 20.82
CA MET A 37 -6.20 -4.34 20.01
C MET A 37 -5.88 -4.87 18.61
N ASP A 38 -4.74 -4.48 18.02
CA ASP A 38 -4.31 -4.93 16.68
C ASP A 38 -3.47 -6.22 16.70
N GLY A 39 -2.77 -6.49 17.82
CA GLY A 39 -1.90 -7.66 17.98
C GLY A 39 -0.54 -7.55 17.27
N ARG A 40 -0.21 -6.38 16.71
CA ARG A 40 1.06 -6.09 16.02
C ARG A 40 1.88 -5.06 16.79
N THR A 41 3.21 -5.08 16.61
CA THR A 41 4.13 -4.10 17.23
C THR A 41 4.05 -2.76 16.50
N LEU A 42 3.84 -1.66 17.24
CA LEU A 42 3.78 -0.28 16.77
C LEU A 42 2.92 -0.04 15.51
N PRO A 43 1.65 -0.45 15.47
CA PRO A 43 0.80 -0.27 14.31
C PRO A 43 0.46 1.21 14.12
N ARG A 44 0.60 1.68 12.87
CA ARG A 44 0.31 3.05 12.46
C ARG A 44 -0.83 3.02 11.45
N ALA A 45 -1.95 3.67 11.77
CA ALA A 45 -3.00 3.91 10.81
C ALA A 45 -2.70 5.19 10.04
N TRP A 46 -2.57 5.10 8.72
CA TRP A 46 -2.57 6.27 7.87
C TRP A 46 -3.98 6.52 7.37
N ILE A 47 -4.58 7.60 7.87
CA ILE A 47 -5.91 8.04 7.46
C ILE A 47 -5.74 9.11 6.38
N ARG A 48 -6.15 8.82 5.14
CA ARG A 48 -6.11 9.76 4.02
C ARG A 48 -7.51 10.26 3.67
N THR A 49 -7.59 11.57 3.43
CA THR A 49 -8.81 12.30 3.06
C THR A 49 -8.62 12.89 1.67
N MET A 50 -9.61 12.68 0.80
CA MET A 50 -9.61 13.20 -0.56
C MET A 50 -10.90 13.97 -0.79
N LYS A 51 -10.81 15.21 -1.28
CA LYS A 51 -11.98 16.07 -1.62
C LYS A 51 -13.05 16.14 -0.51
N LYS A 52 -12.63 16.34 0.76
CA LYS A 52 -13.50 16.45 1.96
C LYS A 52 -14.34 15.21 2.32
N ARG A 53 -14.11 14.06 1.67
CA ARG A 53 -14.69 12.76 2.09
C ARG A 53 -13.58 11.93 2.74
N ARG A 54 -13.89 11.25 3.84
CA ARG A 54 -12.96 10.34 4.53
C ARG A 54 -12.88 9.07 3.68
N VAL A 55 -11.72 8.74 3.14
CA VAL A 55 -11.68 7.70 2.09
C VAL A 55 -10.85 6.49 2.48
N PHE A 56 -9.71 6.63 3.18
CA PHE A 56 -8.84 5.47 3.39
C PHE A 56 -8.21 5.42 4.76
N THR A 57 -8.27 4.26 5.39
CA THR A 57 -7.45 3.94 6.55
C THR A 57 -6.63 2.71 6.18
N ALA A 58 -5.32 2.86 6.09
CA ALA A 58 -4.41 1.75 5.88
C ALA A 58 -3.62 1.54 7.19
N LEU A 59 -3.55 0.30 7.66
CA LEU A 59 -2.81 -0.09 8.85
C LEU A 59 -1.43 -0.58 8.44
N TYR A 60 -0.40 0.11 8.90
CA TYR A 60 0.99 -0.22 8.67
C TYR A 60 1.59 -0.79 9.94
N SER A 61 2.32 -1.88 9.84
CA SER A 61 3.14 -2.38 10.93
C SER A 61 4.45 -2.89 10.37
N GLN A 62 5.54 -2.63 11.08
CA GLN A 62 6.84 -3.16 10.72
C GLN A 62 7.15 -4.36 11.63
N HIS A 63 7.72 -5.40 11.05
CA HIS A 63 8.35 -6.46 11.84
C HIS A 63 9.72 -6.78 11.26
N ALA A 64 10.68 -7.07 12.14
CA ALA A 64 12.02 -7.48 11.77
C ALA A 64 12.21 -8.93 12.21
N SER A 65 12.61 -9.79 11.28
CA SER A 65 13.17 -11.11 11.57
C SER A 65 14.59 -11.13 11.01
N ASP A 66 14.82 -11.80 9.87
CA ASP A 66 16.12 -11.77 9.17
C ASP A 66 16.28 -10.55 8.25
N GLN A 67 15.14 -10.02 7.78
CA GLN A 67 15.04 -8.76 7.06
C GLN A 67 13.86 -7.96 7.61
N THR A 68 13.82 -6.67 7.28
CA THR A 68 12.73 -5.81 7.69
C THR A 68 11.56 -5.97 6.72
N TYR A 69 10.37 -6.19 7.26
CA TYR A 69 9.15 -6.28 6.49
C TYR A 69 8.14 -5.22 6.94
N MET A 70 7.39 -4.72 5.98
CA MET A 70 6.26 -3.83 6.18
C MET A 70 4.98 -4.58 5.83
N ASN A 71 4.12 -4.77 6.83
CA ASN A 71 2.77 -5.28 6.63
C ASN A 71 1.81 -4.10 6.47
N ILE A 72 1.01 -4.14 5.42
CA ILE A 72 0.03 -3.12 5.08
C ILE A 72 -1.33 -3.80 5.00
N ALA A 73 -2.24 -3.49 5.92
CA ALA A 73 -3.61 -3.97 5.87
C ALA A 73 -4.56 -2.85 5.40
N LEU A 74 -5.24 -3.11 4.30
CA LEU A 74 -6.24 -2.27 3.69
C LEU A 74 -7.62 -2.91 3.95
N PRO A 75 -8.45 -2.33 4.83
CA PRO A 75 -9.79 -2.82 5.07
C PRO A 75 -10.65 -2.59 3.84
N TRP A 76 -11.36 -3.62 3.44
CA TRP A 76 -12.28 -3.65 2.31
C TRP A 76 -13.68 -4.04 2.83
N PRO A 77 -14.79 -3.69 2.14
CA PRO A 77 -16.09 -4.20 2.55
C PRO A 77 -16.06 -5.74 2.57
N TYR A 78 -16.32 -6.32 3.74
CA TYR A 78 -16.36 -7.77 3.99
C TYR A 78 -15.02 -8.53 3.85
N SER A 79 -13.90 -7.83 3.70
CA SER A 79 -12.59 -8.47 3.46
C SER A 79 -11.43 -7.54 3.81
N THR A 80 -10.22 -8.06 3.87
CA THR A 80 -9.01 -7.28 4.15
C THR A 80 -7.93 -7.66 3.17
N MET A 81 -7.38 -6.68 2.46
CA MET A 81 -6.18 -6.90 1.67
C MET A 81 -4.96 -6.67 2.54
N VAL A 82 -4.02 -7.62 2.52
CA VAL A 82 -2.80 -7.58 3.31
C VAL A 82 -1.61 -7.66 2.39
N GLY A 83 -0.81 -6.61 2.30
CA GLY A 83 0.49 -6.61 1.64
C GLY A 83 1.59 -6.88 2.66
N VAL A 84 2.41 -7.90 2.41
CA VAL A 84 3.66 -8.14 3.13
C VAL A 84 4.79 -7.78 2.20
N LEU A 85 5.51 -6.70 2.50
CA LEU A 85 6.55 -6.14 1.63
C LEU A 85 7.91 -6.18 2.34
N SER A 86 8.96 -6.62 1.66
CA SER A 86 10.33 -6.48 2.15
C SER A 86 10.78 -5.04 2.00
N LEU A 87 11.34 -4.47 3.07
CA LEU A 87 11.90 -3.13 3.13
C LEU A 87 13.43 -3.22 3.03
N TYR A 88 14.02 -2.50 2.09
CA TYR A 88 15.47 -2.36 1.97
C TYR A 88 15.85 -0.98 1.43
N GLU A 89 17.09 -0.56 1.67
CA GLU A 89 17.66 0.66 1.10
C GLU A 89 18.63 0.28 -0.03
N GLU A 90 18.57 1.00 -1.14
CA GLU A 90 19.48 0.86 -2.26
C GLU A 90 19.73 2.25 -2.88
N GLU A 91 21.00 2.63 -3.05
CA GLU A 91 21.39 3.92 -3.64
C GLU A 91 20.75 5.17 -2.97
N GLY A 92 20.57 5.14 -1.64
CA GLY A 92 19.92 6.23 -0.90
C GLY A 92 18.40 6.34 -1.13
N LYS A 93 17.80 5.32 -1.76
CA LYS A 93 16.35 5.18 -1.95
C LYS A 93 15.84 4.06 -1.07
N LEU A 94 14.67 4.27 -0.50
CA LEU A 94 13.97 3.27 0.30
C LEU A 94 13.02 2.49 -0.60
N HIS A 95 13.16 1.17 -0.61
CA HIS A 95 12.37 0.27 -1.43
C HIS A 95 11.48 -0.63 -0.58
N LEU A 96 10.22 -0.75 -0.98
CA LEU A 96 9.28 -1.76 -0.48
C LEU A 96 8.89 -2.65 -1.64
N THR A 97 8.99 -3.98 -1.51
CA THR A 97 8.62 -4.87 -2.61
C THR A 97 7.99 -6.17 -2.14
N SER A 98 7.07 -6.69 -2.95
CA SER A 98 6.45 -8.00 -2.73
C SER A 98 7.11 -9.13 -3.53
N ARG A 99 8.32 -8.93 -4.07
CA ARG A 99 8.99 -9.89 -4.98
C ARG A 99 10.20 -10.62 -4.37
N ASN A 100 10.86 -10.04 -3.36
CA ASN A 100 12.22 -10.44 -2.99
C ASN A 100 12.31 -11.54 -1.91
N SER A 101 11.20 -12.18 -1.54
CA SER A 101 11.18 -13.23 -0.50
C SER A 101 10.00 -14.18 -0.68
N THR A 102 10.08 -15.39 -0.13
CA THR A 102 8.98 -16.36 -0.10
C THR A 102 7.79 -15.87 0.73
N ASP A 103 8.05 -15.09 1.78
CA ASP A 103 7.04 -14.63 2.74
C ASP A 103 6.32 -13.36 2.28
N VAL A 104 6.88 -12.66 1.29
CA VAL A 104 6.27 -11.45 0.74
C VAL A 104 5.20 -11.77 -0.30
N GLY A 105 4.24 -10.86 -0.42
CA GLY A 105 3.12 -11.01 -1.33
C GLY A 105 1.92 -10.17 -0.93
N ILE A 106 0.95 -10.13 -1.84
CA ILE A 106 -0.34 -9.51 -1.61
C ILE A 106 -1.36 -10.61 -1.36
N TYR A 107 -2.08 -10.50 -0.25
CA TYR A 107 -3.04 -11.49 0.22
C TYR A 107 -4.42 -10.86 0.37
N LEU A 108 -5.46 -11.64 0.16
CA LEU A 108 -6.85 -11.27 0.38
C LEU A 108 -7.43 -12.18 1.46
N ALA A 109 -7.76 -11.60 2.61
CA ALA A 109 -8.45 -12.27 3.70
C ALA A 109 -9.95 -12.02 3.59
N ILE A 110 -10.75 -13.08 3.54
CA ILE A 110 -12.22 -13.04 3.51
C ILE A 110 -12.72 -14.04 4.55
N GLY A 111 -13.29 -13.52 5.65
CA GLY A 111 -13.65 -14.36 6.79
C GLY A 111 -12.44 -15.11 7.35
N SER A 112 -12.47 -16.45 7.34
CA SER A 112 -11.38 -17.32 7.79
C SER A 112 -10.42 -17.75 6.66
N CYS A 113 -10.69 -17.37 5.41
CA CYS A 113 -9.90 -17.80 4.25
C CYS A 113 -8.89 -16.72 3.85
N ILE A 114 -7.68 -17.13 3.48
CA ILE A 114 -6.61 -16.25 3.00
C ILE A 114 -6.15 -16.74 1.63
N PHE A 115 -6.17 -15.84 0.63
CA PHE A 115 -5.76 -16.15 -0.74
C PHE A 115 -4.58 -15.28 -1.14
N LYS A 116 -3.49 -15.87 -1.62
CA LYS A 116 -2.39 -15.11 -2.25
C LYS A 116 -2.85 -14.64 -3.62
N LEU A 117 -2.84 -13.33 -3.85
CA LEU A 117 -3.20 -12.74 -5.13
C LEU A 117 -2.00 -12.78 -6.07
N PRO A 118 -2.23 -12.90 -7.40
CA PRO A 118 -1.17 -12.81 -8.40
C PRO A 118 -0.75 -11.35 -8.64
N LEU A 119 -0.72 -10.54 -7.58
CA LEU A 119 -0.34 -9.13 -7.61
C LEU A 119 1.07 -8.99 -7.07
N GLN A 120 1.81 -8.04 -7.62
CA GLN A 120 3.08 -7.61 -7.08
C GLN A 120 3.09 -6.11 -6.91
N GLU A 121 3.72 -5.63 -5.85
CA GLU A 121 3.86 -4.22 -5.54
C GLU A 121 5.33 -3.86 -5.36
N HIS A 122 5.70 -2.69 -5.85
CA HIS A 122 7.00 -2.07 -5.63
C HIS A 122 6.81 -0.59 -5.34
N PHE A 123 7.37 -0.13 -4.22
CA PHE A 123 7.50 1.28 -3.91
C PHE A 123 8.98 1.65 -3.95
N ALA A 124 9.29 2.76 -4.59
CA ALA A 124 10.59 3.41 -4.54
C ALA A 124 10.39 4.81 -3.97
N ILE A 125 10.93 5.08 -2.79
CA ILE A 125 10.79 6.33 -2.05
C ILE A 125 12.16 6.99 -1.97
N HIS A 126 12.23 8.29 -2.25
CA HIS A 126 13.47 9.05 -2.15
C HIS A 126 13.19 10.46 -1.66
N ALA A 127 14.16 11.05 -0.97
CA ALA A 127 14.09 12.42 -0.53
C ALA A 127 14.40 13.37 -1.69
N ILE A 128 13.56 14.39 -1.87
CA ILE A 128 13.82 15.52 -2.75
C ILE A 128 14.51 16.63 -1.94
N SER A 129 14.05 16.85 -0.70
CA SER A 129 14.59 17.83 0.23
C SER A 129 14.39 17.35 1.68
N THR A 130 14.75 18.19 2.65
CA THR A 130 14.54 17.91 4.08
C THR A 130 13.07 17.81 4.50
N THR A 131 12.16 18.36 3.69
CA THR A 131 10.70 18.39 3.98
C THR A 131 9.85 17.71 2.91
N GLN A 132 10.47 17.27 1.80
CA GLN A 132 9.78 16.69 0.65
C GLN A 132 10.35 15.33 0.27
N LEU A 133 9.44 14.37 0.06
CA LEU A 133 9.73 13.04 -0.45
C LEU A 133 8.97 12.82 -1.77
N ALA A 134 9.57 12.09 -2.69
CA ALA A 134 8.86 11.49 -3.81
C ALA A 134 8.77 9.98 -3.63
N ALA A 135 7.67 9.40 -4.07
CA ALA A 135 7.51 7.97 -4.12
C ALA A 135 6.88 7.53 -5.44
N THR A 136 7.36 6.43 -6.00
CA THR A 136 6.72 5.76 -7.12
C THR A 136 6.18 4.43 -6.63
N HIS A 137 4.89 4.18 -6.82
CA HIS A 137 4.26 2.90 -6.53
C HIS A 137 3.87 2.22 -7.83
N GLN A 138 4.44 1.05 -8.09
CA GLN A 138 4.14 0.22 -9.25
C GLN A 138 3.49 -1.07 -8.79
N MET A 139 2.36 -1.40 -9.41
CA MET A 139 1.65 -2.64 -9.22
C MET A 139 1.65 -3.43 -10.53
N THR A 140 1.90 -4.73 -10.46
CA THR A 140 1.76 -5.65 -11.60
C THR A 140 0.79 -6.77 -11.24
N ILE A 141 0.13 -7.33 -12.26
CA ILE A 141 -0.71 -8.52 -12.13
C ILE A 141 -0.18 -9.58 -13.07
N VAL A 142 0.20 -10.76 -12.54
CA VAL A 142 0.81 -11.86 -13.32
C VAL A 142 2.00 -11.35 -14.18
N GLY A 143 2.81 -10.45 -13.62
CA GLY A 143 3.98 -9.86 -14.29
C GLY A 143 3.68 -8.73 -15.29
N LEU A 144 2.41 -8.43 -15.57
CA LEU A 144 2.02 -7.33 -16.44
C LEU A 144 1.83 -6.03 -15.64
N PRO A 145 2.39 -4.88 -16.08
CA PRO A 145 2.12 -3.59 -15.46
C PRO A 145 0.63 -3.32 -15.38
N PHE A 146 0.15 -3.06 -14.17
CA PHE A 146 -1.26 -2.87 -13.89
C PHE A 146 -1.55 -1.43 -13.47
N LEU A 147 -0.73 -0.86 -12.58
CA LEU A 147 -0.92 0.50 -12.08
C LEU A 147 0.42 1.13 -11.72
N SER A 148 0.57 2.42 -11.99
CA SER A 148 1.72 3.21 -11.55
C SER A 148 1.23 4.53 -11.00
N ILE A 149 1.62 4.87 -9.77
CA ILE A 149 1.24 6.10 -9.10
C ILE A 149 2.50 6.83 -8.65
N GLY A 150 2.64 8.09 -9.07
CA GLY A 150 3.63 9.01 -8.54
C GLY A 150 3.05 9.78 -7.35
N TYR A 151 3.83 9.90 -6.28
CA TYR A 151 3.50 10.67 -5.10
C TYR A 151 4.56 11.74 -4.89
N GLU A 152 4.08 12.92 -4.51
CA GLU A 152 4.85 13.97 -3.87
C GLU A 152 4.29 14.11 -2.45
N ILE A 153 5.15 13.95 -1.46
CA ILE A 153 4.79 13.95 -0.04
C ILE A 153 5.52 15.12 0.59
N GLU A 154 4.76 16.09 1.08
CA GLU A 154 5.28 17.25 1.78
C GLU A 154 4.87 17.21 3.25
N ARG A 155 5.82 17.52 4.14
CA ARG A 155 5.54 17.69 5.56
C ARG A 155 5.00 19.11 5.80
N ALA A 156 3.68 19.19 6.06
CA ALA A 156 3.02 20.41 6.54
C ALA A 156 3.32 20.69 8.02
#